data_AF-A0A1B0ES26-F1
#
_entry.id   AF-A0A1B0ES26-F1
#
_cell.length_a   1.000
_cell.length_b   1.000
_cell.length_c   1.000
_cell.angle_alpha   90.00
_cell.angle_beta   90.00
_cell.angle_gamma   90.00
#
_symmetry.space_group_name_H-M   'P 1'
#
loop_
_entity.id
_entity.type
_entity.pdbx_description
1 polymer ?
#
loop_
_entity_poly.entity_id
_entity_poly.type
_entity_poly.pdbx_seq_one_letter_code
_entity_poly.pdbx_strand_id
1 'polypeptide(L)'
;MLLVFMNNVSKWVHLVSLRRTIPEGLMKAFRERIFRKLGVSKELVTEKGGSYNIVRPYTTRENPKERINGTLKTNIAQYYNKEHATWDKYLPEITLAKNTAVSKCTGYSPTYIIHRR
;
A
#
# COMPACT_ATOMS: atom_id res chain seq x y z
N MET A 1 0.80 -10.31 -9.02
CA MET A 1 0.18 -8.97 -8.89
C MET A 1 0.43 -8.45 -7.49
N LEU A 2 0.80 -7.18 -7.33
CA LEU A 2 0.97 -6.55 -6.01
C LEU A 2 -0.21 -5.62 -5.73
N LEU A 3 -0.89 -5.87 -4.63
CA LEU A 3 -1.97 -5.05 -4.12
C LEU A 3 -1.41 -4.11 -3.06
N VAL A 4 -1.56 -2.81 -3.29
CA VAL A 4 -1.06 -1.76 -2.41
C VAL A 4 -2.26 -1.01 -1.86
N PHE A 5 -2.41 -1.04 -0.54
CA PHE A 5 -3.36 -0.19 0.16
C PHE A 5 -2.62 0.80 1.03
N MET A 6 -3.09 2.03 1.02
CA MET A 6 -2.60 3.08 1.90
C MET A 6 -3.78 3.80 2.53
N ASN A 7 -3.67 4.05 3.84
CA ASN A 7 -4.51 5.04 4.50
C ASN A 7 -3.96 6.46 4.24
N ASN A 8 -4.77 7.33 3.64
CA ASN A 8 -4.35 8.70 3.31
C ASN A 8 -4.02 9.56 4.53
N VAL A 9 -4.61 9.29 5.70
CA VAL A 9 -4.40 10.08 6.92
C VAL A 9 -3.13 9.64 7.64
N SER A 10 -3.04 8.36 8.00
CA SER A 10 -1.89 7.84 8.75
C SER A 10 -0.67 7.51 7.88
N LYS A 11 -0.83 7.51 6.54
CA LYS A 11 0.17 7.03 5.57
C LYS A 11 0.58 5.57 5.78
N TRP A 12 -0.22 4.82 6.54
CA TRP A 12 0.03 3.40 6.80
C TRP A 12 -0.21 2.59 5.53
N VAL A 13 0.74 1.71 5.20
CA VAL A 13 0.74 0.91 3.98
C VAL A 13 0.55 -0.56 4.29
N HIS A 14 -0.24 -1.23 3.46
CA HIS A 14 -0.41 -2.67 3.41
C HIS A 14 -0.06 -3.19 2.01
N LEU A 15 0.91 -4.11 1.96
CA LEU A 15 1.33 -4.79 0.74
C LEU A 15 0.87 -6.24 0.78
N VAL A 16 0.19 -6.68 -0.27
CA VAL A 16 -0.23 -8.07 -0.42
C VAL A 16 0.09 -8.52 -1.83
N SER A 17 0.90 -9.57 -1.97
CA SER A 17 1.04 -10.22 -3.26
C SER A 17 -0.09 -11.21 -3.50
N LEU A 18 -0.63 -11.17 -4.71
CA LEU A 18 -1.63 -12.09 -5.21
C LEU A 18 -1.07 -12.77 -6.45
N ARG A 19 -1.10 -14.11 -6.46
CA ARG A 19 -0.65 -14.92 -7.60
C ARG A 19 -1.62 -14.85 -8.78
N ARG A 20 -2.92 -14.63 -8.54
CA ARG A 20 -3.96 -14.46 -9.58
C ARG A 20 -4.89 -13.29 -9.27
N THR A 21 -5.38 -12.64 -10.31
CA THR A 21 -6.34 -11.53 -10.27
C THR A 21 -7.77 -12.08 -10.23
N ILE A 22 -8.10 -12.81 -9.16
CA ILE A 22 -9.47 -13.35 -8.97
C ILE A 22 -10.20 -12.37 -8.05
N PRO A 23 -11.40 -11.87 -8.41
CA PRO A 23 -12.17 -10.94 -7.57
C PRO A 23 -12.41 -11.47 -6.16
N GLU A 24 -12.66 -12.77 -6.02
CA GLU A 24 -12.83 -13.44 -4.72
C GLU A 24 -11.54 -13.44 -3.89
N GLY A 25 -10.40 -13.70 -4.53
CA GLY A 25 -9.09 -13.65 -3.88
C GLY A 25 -8.73 -12.24 -3.42
N LEU A 26 -9.10 -11.24 -4.22
CA LEU A 26 -8.98 -9.82 -3.87
C LEU A 26 -9.86 -9.49 -2.67
N MET A 27 -11.15 -9.87 -2.71
CA MET A 27 -12.12 -9.61 -1.65
C MET A 27 -11.74 -10.31 -0.34
N LYS A 28 -11.26 -11.55 -0.42
CA LYS A 28 -10.76 -12.32 0.73
C LYS A 28 -9.54 -11.66 1.34
N ALA A 29 -8.54 -11.31 0.52
CA ALA A 29 -7.35 -10.60 1.00
C ALA A 29 -7.71 -9.24 1.61
N PHE A 30 -8.66 -8.52 1.00
CA PHE A 30 -9.15 -7.25 1.50
C PHE A 30 -9.84 -7.40 2.87
N ARG A 31 -10.75 -8.36 3.00
CA ARG A 31 -11.47 -8.63 4.25
C ARG A 31 -10.53 -9.08 5.37
N GLU A 32 -9.68 -10.06 5.10
CA GLU A 32 -8.85 -10.69 6.14
C GLU A 32 -7.68 -9.80 6.59
N ARG A 33 -7.06 -9.05 5.67
CA ARG A 33 -5.82 -8.31 5.98
C ARG A 33 -6.04 -6.82 6.26
N ILE A 34 -7.10 -6.21 5.72
CA ILE A 34 -7.30 -4.76 5.79
C ILE A 34 -8.46 -4.43 6.72
N PHE A 35 -9.65 -4.95 6.45
CA PHE A 35 -10.82 -4.70 7.32
C PHE A 35 -10.58 -5.15 8.76
N ARG A 36 -9.97 -6.32 8.98
CA ARG A 36 -9.70 -6.83 10.33
C ARG A 36 -8.73 -5.94 11.13
N LYS A 37 -7.83 -5.20 10.47
CA LYS A 37 -6.79 -4.39 11.15
C LYS A 37 -7.16 -2.91 11.29
N LEU A 38 -7.80 -2.32 10.28
CA LEU A 38 -8.08 -0.88 10.24
C LEU A 38 -9.54 -0.53 10.53
N GLY A 39 -10.44 -1.51 10.58
CA GLY A 39 -11.87 -1.28 10.69
C GLY A 39 -12.51 -0.88 9.34
N VAL A 40 -13.70 -0.30 9.40
CA VAL A 40 -14.45 0.13 8.20
C VAL A 40 -13.86 1.44 7.68
N SER A 41 -13.35 1.45 6.45
CA SER A 41 -12.95 2.69 5.77
C SER A 41 -14.19 3.47 5.37
N LYS A 42 -14.19 4.80 5.57
CA LYS A 42 -15.27 5.69 5.14
C LYS A 42 -15.37 5.75 3.61
N GLU A 43 -14.24 5.72 2.93
CA GLU A 43 -14.16 5.76 1.47
C GLU A 43 -13.04 4.86 0.95
N LEU A 44 -13.26 4.25 -0.22
CA LEU A 44 -12.27 3.46 -0.93
C LEU A 44 -12.09 4.07 -2.31
N VAL A 45 -10.87 4.50 -2.61
CA VAL A 45 -10.53 5.09 -3.90
C VAL A 45 -9.63 4.13 -4.65
N THR A 46 -10.06 3.65 -5.81
CA THR A 46 -9.29 2.76 -6.70
C THR A 46 -9.02 3.49 -8.02
N GLU A 47 -7.83 3.33 -8.61
CA GLU A 47 -7.44 4.07 -9.83
C GLU A 47 -8.01 3.48 -11.12
N LYS A 48 -8.37 2.20 -11.15
CA LYS A 48 -8.83 1.54 -12.37
C LYS A 48 -9.97 0.56 -12.07
N GLY A 49 -11.20 1.02 -12.32
CA GLY A 49 -12.41 0.20 -12.38
C GLY A 49 -13.30 0.28 -11.14
N GLY A 50 -14.37 1.08 -11.25
CA GLY A 50 -15.44 1.21 -10.26
C GLY A 50 -15.31 2.46 -9.40
N SER A 51 -16.22 3.42 -9.62
CA SER A 51 -16.52 4.63 -8.83
C SER A 51 -16.26 4.40 -7.32
N TYR A 52 -15.66 5.29 -6.52
CA TYR A 52 -16.02 6.69 -6.28
C TYR A 52 -14.77 7.50 -5.85
N ASN A 53 -14.36 8.41 -6.73
CA ASN A 53 -13.58 9.64 -6.52
C ASN A 53 -12.73 9.85 -7.78
N ILE A 54 -13.25 10.70 -8.68
CA ILE A 54 -12.62 11.05 -9.94
C ILE A 54 -11.43 11.97 -9.64
N VAL A 55 -10.25 11.39 -9.46
CA VAL A 55 -9.02 12.14 -9.75
C VAL A 55 -8.85 12.08 -11.26
N ARG A 56 -8.75 13.24 -11.92
CA ARG A 56 -8.68 13.36 -13.38
C ARG A 56 -7.61 12.42 -13.95
N PRO A 57 -7.87 11.70 -15.06
CA PRO A 57 -7.03 10.60 -15.54
C PRO A 57 -5.58 10.96 -15.93
N TYR A 58 -5.18 12.24 -15.88
CA TYR A 58 -3.82 12.68 -16.21
C TYR A 58 -3.36 13.91 -15.38
N THR A 59 -3.77 14.05 -14.12
CA THR A 59 -3.17 15.07 -13.24
C THR A 59 -1.89 14.53 -12.62
N THR A 60 -0.79 14.66 -13.35
CA THR A 60 0.56 14.16 -13.05
C THR A 60 1.21 14.75 -11.80
N ARG A 61 0.55 15.67 -11.09
CA ARG A 61 1.27 16.52 -10.14
C ARG A 61 1.39 15.92 -8.75
N GLU A 62 0.36 15.27 -8.19
CA GLU A 62 0.41 14.88 -6.76
C GLU A 62 -0.47 13.69 -6.39
N ASN A 63 -0.53 12.62 -7.18
CA ASN A 63 -1.22 11.41 -6.72
C ASN A 63 -0.33 10.69 -5.67
N PRO A 64 -0.72 10.65 -4.38
CA PRO A 64 0.11 10.05 -3.33
C PRO A 64 0.38 8.56 -3.59
N LYS A 65 -0.53 7.91 -4.33
CA LYS A 65 -0.44 6.50 -4.73
C LYS A 65 0.69 6.24 -5.71
N GLU A 66 0.84 7.06 -6.76
CA GLU A 66 1.91 6.92 -7.74
C GLU A 66 3.28 7.10 -7.10
N ARG A 67 3.40 8.08 -6.18
CA ARG A 67 4.64 8.32 -5.41
C ARG A 67 5.02 7.11 -4.56
N ILE A 68 4.04 6.47 -3.92
CA ILE A 68 4.27 5.26 -3.12
C ILE A 68 4.60 4.08 -4.01
N ASN A 69 3.92 3.90 -5.12
CA ASN A 69 4.24 2.86 -6.09
C ASN A 69 5.67 3.00 -6.62
N GLY A 70 6.12 4.23 -6.91
CA GLY A 70 7.51 4.50 -7.29
C GLY A 70 8.49 4.12 -6.18
N THR A 71 8.22 4.57 -4.95
CA THR A 71 9.08 4.26 -3.80
C THR A 71 9.13 2.76 -3.49
N LEU A 72 8.01 2.06 -3.60
CA LEU A 72 7.93 0.61 -3.41
C LEU A 72 8.67 -0.14 -4.50
N LYS A 73 8.58 0.29 -5.76
CA LYS A 73 9.39 -0.28 -6.85
C LYS A 73 10.88 -0.13 -6.57
N THR A 74 11.33 1.04 -6.12
CA THR A 74 12.73 1.25 -5.73
C THR A 74 13.14 0.36 -4.56
N ASN A 75 12.33 0.28 -3.50
CA ASN A 75 12.57 -0.59 -2.37
C ASN A 75 12.67 -2.06 -2.82
N ILE A 76 11.72 -2.55 -3.62
CA ILE A 76 11.75 -3.93 -4.14
C ILE A 76 12.97 -4.15 -5.03
N ALA A 77 13.34 -3.18 -5.86
CA ALA A 77 14.51 -3.25 -6.74
C ALA A 77 15.83 -3.35 -5.94
N GLN A 78 15.92 -2.74 -4.76
CA GLN A 78 17.10 -2.89 -3.88
C GLN A 78 17.27 -4.33 -3.38
N TYR A 79 16.18 -5.06 -3.15
CA TYR A 79 16.21 -6.47 -2.73
C TYR A 79 16.36 -7.45 -3.92
N TYR A 80 16.39 -6.95 -5.16
CA TYR A 80 16.34 -7.74 -6.39
C TYR A 80 17.68 -8.35 -6.82
N ASN A 81 18.76 -8.15 -6.06
CA ASN A 81 20.14 -8.38 -6.51
C ASN A 81 20.63 -9.85 -6.47
N LYS A 82 19.80 -10.83 -6.04
CA LYS A 82 20.24 -12.24 -5.92
C LYS A 82 19.22 -13.31 -6.37
N GLU A 83 17.92 -13.13 -6.16
CA GLU A 83 16.89 -14.07 -6.62
C GLU A 83 15.60 -13.35 -7.03
N HIS A 84 15.27 -13.41 -8.33
CA HIS A 84 14.11 -12.70 -8.89
C HIS A 84 12.75 -13.33 -8.54
N ALA A 85 12.73 -14.57 -8.04
CA ALA A 85 11.50 -15.31 -7.73
C ALA A 85 11.00 -15.16 -6.29
N THR A 86 11.81 -14.59 -5.39
CA THR A 86 11.54 -14.60 -3.94
C THR A 86 11.13 -13.24 -3.37
N TRP A 87 10.84 -12.24 -4.22
CA TRP A 87 10.43 -10.90 -3.82
C TRP A 87 9.21 -10.86 -2.87
N ASP A 88 8.29 -11.82 -3.03
CA ASP A 88 7.11 -11.99 -2.17
C ASP A 88 7.47 -12.17 -0.68
N LYS A 89 8.61 -12.81 -0.39
CA LYS A 89 9.05 -13.11 0.98
C LYS A 89 9.47 -11.85 1.73
N TYR A 90 9.96 -10.83 1.03
CA TYR A 90 10.46 -9.58 1.61
C TYR A 90 9.36 -8.52 1.77
N LEU A 91 8.13 -8.77 1.30
CA LEU A 91 7.02 -7.83 1.43
C LEU A 91 6.70 -7.43 2.89
N PRO A 92 6.72 -8.34 3.88
CA PRO A 92 6.51 -7.97 5.27
C PRO A 92 7.60 -7.02 5.79
N GLU A 93 8.85 -7.25 5.42
CA GLU A 93 10.00 -6.40 5.79
C GLU A 93 9.88 -5.00 5.17
N ILE A 94 9.56 -4.93 3.87
CA ILE A 94 9.34 -3.67 3.16
C ILE A 94 8.16 -2.90 3.78
N THR A 95 7.09 -3.60 4.16
CA THR A 95 5.91 -3.01 4.81
C THR A 95 6.28 -2.44 6.17
N LEU A 96 7.03 -3.19 6.97
CA LEU A 96 7.49 -2.74 8.29
C LEU A 96 8.40 -1.52 8.18
N ALA A 97 9.37 -1.55 7.26
CA ALA A 97 10.28 -0.43 7.02
C ALA A 97 9.51 0.84 6.60
N LYS A 98 8.46 0.72 5.77
CA LYS A 98 7.62 1.86 5.41
C LYS A 98 6.76 2.39 6.54
N ASN A 99 6.20 1.51 7.36
CA ASN A 99 5.33 1.92 8.47
C ASN A 99 6.10 2.54 9.65
N THR A 100 7.37 2.18 9.82
CA THR A 100 8.25 2.74 10.86
C THR A 100 9.00 4.00 10.41
N ALA A 101 9.19 4.21 9.11
CA ALA A 101 9.85 5.40 8.59
C ALA A 101 9.01 6.67 8.83
N VAL A 102 9.69 7.77 9.19
CA VAL A 102 9.05 9.08 9.34
C VAL A 102 8.63 9.60 7.96
N SER A 103 7.35 9.96 7.83
CA SER A 103 6.81 10.51 6.60
C SER A 103 6.98 12.03 6.58
N LYS A 104 7.51 12.58 5.47
CA LYS A 104 7.72 14.02 5.31
C LYS A 104 6.42 14.83 5.36
N CYS A 105 5.29 14.23 4.96
CA CYS A 105 4.00 14.93 4.96
C CYS A 105 3.39 15.07 6.34
N THR A 106 3.63 14.11 7.24
CA THR A 106 3.01 14.07 8.57
C THR A 106 3.99 14.42 9.69
N GLY A 107 5.31 14.39 9.44
CA GLY A 107 6.34 14.60 10.46
C GLY A 107 6.49 13.43 11.44
N TYR A 108 5.60 12.44 11.38
CA TYR A 108 5.58 11.26 12.25
C TYR A 108 5.62 9.97 11.43
N SER A 109 6.02 8.87 12.08
CA SER A 109 5.91 7.54 11.48
C SER A 109 4.45 7.06 11.47
N PRO A 110 4.00 6.32 10.44
CA PRO A 110 2.67 5.72 10.43
C PRO A 110 2.35 4.88 11.67
N THR A 111 3.34 4.14 12.19
CA THR A 111 3.19 3.37 13.43
C THR A 111 2.90 4.26 14.63
N TYR A 112 3.58 5.40 14.76
CA TYR A 112 3.36 6.37 15.83
C TYR A 112 1.95 6.96 15.75
N ILE A 113 1.46 7.30 14.55
CA ILE A 113 0.11 7.87 14.39
C ILE A 113 -0.99 6.89 14.81
N ILE A 114 -0.83 5.60 14.46
CA ILE A 114 -1.85 4.58 14.75
C ILE A 114 -1.77 4.10 16.21
N HIS A 115 -0.58 3.84 16.73
CA HIS A 115 -0.41 3.23 18.04
C HIS A 115 -0.18 4.25 19.17
N ARG A 116 0.03 5.54 18.83
CA ARG A 116 0.28 6.66 19.78
C ARG A 116 1.27 6.30 20.90
N ARG A 117 2.33 5.56 20.56
CA ARG A 117 3.32 5.06 21.51
C ARG A 117 4.72 5.39 21.00
#